data_AF-A0A1F6SB06-F1
#
_entry.id   AF-A0A1F6SB06-F1
#
_cell.length_a   1.000
_cell.length_b   1.000
_cell.length_c   1.000
_cell.angle_alpha   90.00
_cell.angle_beta   90.00
_cell.angle_gamma   90.00
#
_symmetry.space_group_name_H-M   'P 1'
#
loop_
_entity.id
_entity.type
_entity.pdbx_description
1 polymer ?
#
loop_
_entity_poly.entity_id
_entity_poly.type
_entity_poly.pdbx_seq_one_letter_code
_entity_poly.pdbx_strand_id
1 'polypeptide(L)'
;MRLVIAANRAPYIVKKKRNTVSVERSSGGLVSALDPIMRNRKGVWVCTCLEDNFYDIEFPYEIRPIKLTHQENTHYYEGFGNRQIWPLFHYLPARYMFHEKDWEFYIKVNKKFANQIFSFVKPDDVIWIQDYHLMLVPSLLRKAGVKNKIGFFMHIPFPNYELFRVIPKRKALLEGLLGADVIGFHTESYQKHFLECVRRKINMSEVDMINNHIHYDNRMIDVPAHPISVDFDLIDNTARKNSVKYKVKKLRSMFNVDIIGIGVDRLDYTKGIFERLNGIEHFLDTHPEYRGKFMFIQIAVPSRTKIIEYQKIKGEVDEAVGRINGKFSKDGWSPIAYIYNSLNFEDLVSYYCCADFALITSLRDGLNLVTKEYIASRINNDGMLILSEFIGASEEIDTGILINPFDVRSISNAILKAIKTSDEEQKRIMTYLRQHIKENNVYKWVDSFLCRL
;
A
#
# COMPACT_ATOMS: atom_id res chain seq x y z
N MET A 1 -18.79 -20.68 -6.47
CA MET A 1 -17.46 -20.46 -7.07
C MET A 1 -16.45 -20.16 -5.97
N ARG A 2 -15.47 -21.04 -5.75
CA ARG A 2 -14.46 -20.89 -4.68
C ARG A 2 -13.33 -19.98 -5.18
N LEU A 3 -12.88 -19.05 -4.34
CA LEU A 3 -11.81 -18.10 -4.66
C LEU A 3 -10.46 -18.61 -4.15
N VAL A 4 -9.46 -18.65 -5.03
CA VAL A 4 -8.07 -18.99 -4.72
C VAL A 4 -7.22 -17.72 -4.83
N ILE A 5 -6.78 -17.19 -3.70
CA ILE A 5 -5.87 -16.03 -3.68
C ILE A 5 -4.44 -16.53 -3.64
N ALA A 6 -3.57 -15.94 -4.46
CA ALA A 6 -2.13 -16.10 -4.36
C ALA A 6 -1.48 -14.75 -4.07
N ALA A 7 -0.87 -14.60 -2.89
CA ALA A 7 -0.20 -13.37 -2.47
C ALA A 7 1.10 -13.71 -1.74
N ASN A 8 2.15 -12.90 -1.89
CA ASN A 8 3.42 -13.19 -1.21
C ASN A 8 3.25 -13.25 0.33
N ARG A 9 2.43 -12.37 0.91
CA ARG A 9 2.20 -12.30 2.36
C ARG A 9 1.03 -13.19 2.80
N ALA A 10 1.20 -13.81 3.97
CA ALA A 10 0.13 -14.53 4.65
C ALA A 10 -0.92 -13.57 5.23
N PRO A 11 -2.20 -13.98 5.31
CA PRO A 11 -3.27 -13.14 5.88
C PRO A 11 -3.23 -13.08 7.41
N TYR A 12 -2.49 -13.99 8.05
CA TYR A 12 -2.28 -14.02 9.49
C TYR A 12 -0.81 -14.16 9.85
N ILE A 13 -0.42 -13.52 10.94
CA ILE A 13 0.87 -13.65 11.61
C ILE A 13 0.66 -14.55 12.82
N VAL A 14 1.36 -15.68 12.83
CA VAL A 14 1.40 -16.59 13.97
C VAL A 14 2.60 -16.22 14.83
N LYS A 15 2.35 -15.88 16.11
CA LYS A 15 3.40 -15.65 17.09
C LYS A 15 3.34 -16.76 18.15
N LYS A 16 4.45 -17.49 18.31
CA LYS A 16 4.59 -18.49 19.38
C LYS A 16 5.44 -17.90 20.51
N LYS A 17 4.87 -17.77 21.71
CA LYS A 17 5.60 -17.36 22.92
C LYS A 17 5.50 -18.45 23.98
N ARG A 18 6.62 -19.16 24.23
CA ARG A 18 6.75 -20.26 25.23
C ARG A 18 5.65 -21.33 25.08
N ASN A 19 4.46 -21.11 25.66
CA ASN A 19 3.31 -22.03 25.65
C ASN A 19 2.02 -21.44 25.03
N THR A 20 2.03 -20.20 24.53
CA THR A 20 0.85 -19.59 23.88
C THR A 20 1.14 -19.31 22.41
N VAL A 21 0.17 -19.66 21.56
CA VAL A 21 0.13 -19.31 20.14
C VAL A 21 -0.89 -18.20 19.99
N SER A 22 -0.46 -17.02 19.54
CA SER A 22 -1.38 -15.93 19.18
C SER A 22 -1.41 -15.77 17.68
N VAL A 23 -2.62 -15.72 17.13
CA VAL A 23 -2.87 -15.48 15.71
C VAL A 23 -3.36 -14.05 15.58
N GLU A 24 -2.58 -13.23 14.91
CA GLU A 24 -2.95 -11.85 14.61
C GLU A 24 -3.17 -11.71 13.11
N ARG A 25 -4.16 -10.92 12.70
CA ARG A 25 -4.33 -10.59 11.28
C ARG A 25 -3.13 -9.77 10.80
N SER A 26 -2.57 -10.12 9.64
CA SER A 26 -1.49 -9.36 9.04
C SER A 26 -1.94 -7.92 8.76
N SER A 27 -1.07 -6.95 9.04
CA SER A 27 -1.32 -5.55 8.72
C SER A 27 -1.16 -5.30 7.20
N GLY A 28 -2.12 -4.61 6.61
CA GLY A 28 -2.08 -4.17 5.21
C GLY A 28 -3.43 -4.22 4.51
N GLY A 29 -3.64 -3.28 3.57
CA GLY A 29 -4.89 -3.11 2.85
C GLY A 29 -5.42 -4.34 2.13
N LEU A 30 -4.54 -5.14 1.53
CA LEU A 30 -4.91 -6.37 0.82
C LEU A 30 -5.60 -7.40 1.74
N VAL A 31 -5.03 -7.63 2.93
CA VAL A 31 -5.58 -8.58 3.88
C VAL A 31 -6.86 -8.02 4.49
N SER A 32 -6.87 -6.72 4.81
CA SER A 32 -8.07 -5.97 5.24
C SER A 32 -9.24 -6.16 4.26
N ALA A 33 -8.95 -6.08 2.97
CA ALA A 33 -9.89 -6.23 1.86
C ALA A 33 -10.43 -7.65 1.72
N LEU A 34 -9.53 -8.63 1.64
CA LEU A 34 -9.87 -9.95 1.11
C LEU A 34 -10.31 -10.95 2.18
N ASP A 35 -9.92 -10.75 3.45
CA ASP A 35 -10.26 -11.70 4.52
C ASP A 35 -11.77 -11.96 4.69
N PRO A 36 -12.66 -10.94 4.71
CA PRO A 36 -14.09 -11.19 4.88
C PRO A 36 -14.69 -11.99 3.72
N ILE A 37 -14.23 -11.71 2.50
CA ILE A 37 -14.66 -12.42 1.29
C ILE A 37 -14.14 -13.86 1.29
N MET A 38 -12.90 -14.08 1.72
CA MET A 38 -12.31 -15.42 1.83
C MET A 38 -13.04 -16.29 2.86
N ARG A 39 -13.44 -15.71 3.99
CA ARG A 39 -14.30 -16.37 4.98
C ARG A 39 -15.64 -16.77 4.39
N ASN A 40 -16.34 -15.82 3.75
CA ASN A 40 -17.66 -16.06 3.17
C ASN A 40 -17.63 -17.14 2.07
N ARG A 41 -16.63 -17.08 1.19
CA ARG A 41 -16.49 -18.00 0.06
C ARG A 41 -15.78 -19.33 0.40
N LYS A 42 -15.35 -19.52 1.66
CA LYS A 42 -14.47 -20.62 2.09
C LYS A 42 -13.31 -20.84 1.10
N GLY A 43 -12.62 -19.75 0.79
CA GLY A 43 -11.56 -19.69 -0.22
C GLY A 43 -10.28 -20.41 0.21
N VAL A 44 -9.28 -20.41 -0.68
CA VAL A 44 -7.92 -20.90 -0.38
C VAL A 44 -6.91 -19.77 -0.55
N TRP A 45 -6.08 -19.51 0.46
CA TRP A 45 -5.02 -18.50 0.41
C TRP A 45 -3.65 -19.16 0.31
N VAL A 46 -2.99 -18.98 -0.84
CA VAL A 46 -1.63 -19.43 -1.08
C VAL A 46 -0.66 -18.28 -0.79
N CYS A 47 0.30 -18.50 0.11
CA CYS A 47 1.25 -17.48 0.52
C CYS A 47 2.63 -18.04 0.87
N THR A 48 3.64 -17.18 1.04
CA THR A 48 4.95 -17.61 1.53
C THR A 48 5.00 -17.65 3.05
N CYS A 49 5.83 -18.53 3.60
CA CYS A 49 6.25 -18.50 5.00
C CYS A 49 7.75 -18.80 5.13
N LEU A 50 8.36 -18.29 6.21
CA LEU A 50 9.76 -18.61 6.56
C LEU A 50 9.83 -19.74 7.60
N GLU A 51 8.81 -19.86 8.44
CA GLU A 51 8.73 -20.80 9.53
C GLU A 51 7.52 -21.72 9.35
N ASP A 52 7.65 -22.95 9.86
CA ASP A 52 6.62 -24.01 9.81
C ASP A 52 5.58 -23.82 10.92
N ASN A 53 5.08 -22.59 11.10
CA ASN A 53 4.23 -22.25 12.24
C ASN A 53 2.72 -22.40 11.95
N PHE A 54 2.34 -22.95 10.79
CA PHE A 54 0.94 -23.03 10.36
C PHE A 54 0.30 -24.39 10.64
N TYR A 55 1.06 -25.42 11.00
CA TYR A 55 0.59 -26.82 10.94
C TYR A 55 -0.41 -27.24 12.06
N ASP A 56 -0.60 -26.43 13.11
CA ASP A 56 -1.45 -26.78 14.26
C ASP A 56 -2.53 -25.73 14.57
N ILE A 57 -2.89 -24.89 13.61
CA ILE A 57 -3.81 -23.76 13.82
C ILE A 57 -4.99 -23.85 12.85
N GLU A 58 -6.20 -23.82 13.40
CA GLU A 58 -7.40 -23.71 12.61
C GLU A 58 -7.62 -22.26 12.16
N PHE A 59 -7.61 -22.04 10.85
CA PHE A 59 -7.86 -20.73 10.25
C PHE A 59 -9.30 -20.64 9.73
N PRO A 60 -9.86 -19.42 9.59
CA PRO A 60 -11.23 -19.23 9.09
C PRO A 60 -11.47 -19.73 7.66
N TYR A 61 -10.41 -20.00 6.90
CA TYR A 61 -10.40 -20.60 5.57
C TYR A 61 -9.05 -21.28 5.34
N GLU A 62 -8.94 -22.07 4.27
CA GLU A 62 -7.74 -22.86 4.00
C GLU A 62 -6.55 -21.96 3.66
N ILE A 63 -5.44 -22.10 4.38
CA ILE A 63 -4.18 -21.43 4.08
C ILE A 63 -3.17 -22.49 3.62
N ARG A 64 -2.58 -22.25 2.45
CA ARG A 64 -1.55 -23.12 1.86
C ARG A 64 -0.21 -22.38 1.83
N PRO A 65 0.60 -22.49 2.90
CA PRO A 65 1.89 -21.83 2.96
C PRO A 65 2.91 -22.53 2.06
N ILE A 66 3.76 -21.73 1.43
CA ILE A 66 4.93 -22.16 0.66
C ILE A 66 6.16 -21.79 1.50
N LYS A 67 6.80 -22.81 2.06
CA LYS A 67 8.03 -22.62 2.81
C LYS A 67 9.14 -22.15 1.87
N LEU A 68 9.70 -20.99 2.19
CA LEU A 68 10.90 -20.47 1.55
C LEU A 68 12.15 -20.88 2.32
N THR A 69 13.19 -21.26 1.60
CA THR A 69 14.53 -21.31 2.19
C THR A 69 15.02 -19.89 2.47
N HIS A 70 16.03 -19.75 3.33
CA HIS A 70 16.64 -18.45 3.59
C HIS A 70 17.16 -17.79 2.29
N GLN A 71 17.83 -18.58 1.43
CA GLN A 71 18.30 -18.09 0.13
C GLN A 71 17.16 -17.65 -0.79
N GLU A 72 16.03 -18.38 -0.81
CA GLU A 72 14.85 -17.96 -1.56
C GLU A 72 14.32 -16.63 -1.04
N ASN A 73 14.15 -16.46 0.27
CA ASN A 73 13.72 -15.17 0.82
C ASN A 73 14.69 -14.01 0.46
N THR A 74 16.00 -14.24 0.58
CA THR A 74 17.02 -13.23 0.28
C THR A 74 17.02 -12.84 -1.20
N HIS A 75 16.97 -13.80 -2.13
CA HIS A 75 17.12 -13.49 -3.55
C HIS A 75 15.79 -13.15 -4.25
N TYR A 76 14.68 -13.76 -3.86
CA TYR A 76 13.35 -13.48 -4.43
C TYR A 76 12.68 -12.26 -3.79
N TYR A 77 12.53 -12.26 -2.46
CA TYR A 77 11.77 -11.22 -1.77
C TYR A 77 12.63 -9.98 -1.51
N GLU A 78 13.76 -10.12 -0.83
CA GLU A 78 14.65 -8.99 -0.53
C GLU A 78 15.36 -8.50 -1.81
N GLY A 79 15.84 -9.42 -2.66
CA GLY A 79 16.50 -9.15 -3.93
C GLY A 79 15.55 -8.67 -5.03
N PHE A 80 15.09 -9.57 -5.90
CA PHE A 80 14.35 -9.18 -7.11
C PHE A 80 13.11 -8.32 -6.82
N GLY A 81 12.30 -8.72 -5.82
CA GLY A 81 11.12 -7.98 -5.43
C GLY A 81 11.45 -6.57 -4.91
N ASN A 82 12.19 -6.49 -3.81
CA ASN A 82 12.31 -5.25 -3.02
C ASN A 82 13.53 -4.37 -3.36
N ARG A 83 14.58 -4.92 -3.96
CA ARG A 83 15.77 -4.16 -4.41
C ARG A 83 15.78 -3.86 -5.91
N GLN A 84 14.95 -4.54 -6.70
CA GLN A 84 14.90 -4.32 -8.16
C GLN A 84 13.55 -3.81 -8.64
N ILE A 85 12.48 -4.61 -8.50
CA ILE A 85 11.15 -4.21 -8.99
C ILE A 85 10.59 -3.00 -8.22
N TRP A 86 10.62 -3.04 -6.89
CA TRP A 86 10.10 -1.95 -6.04
C TRP A 86 10.68 -0.58 -6.39
N PRO A 87 12.00 -0.31 -6.34
CA PRO A 87 12.52 1.01 -6.64
C PRO A 87 12.20 1.46 -8.07
N LEU A 88 12.30 0.56 -9.05
CA LEU A 88 12.09 0.93 -10.45
C LEU A 88 10.62 1.29 -10.74
N PHE A 89 9.68 0.50 -10.21
CA PHE A 89 8.25 0.77 -10.36
C PHE A 89 7.81 2.04 -9.61
N HIS A 90 8.58 2.45 -8.59
CA HIS A 90 8.40 3.71 -7.88
C HIS A 90 9.29 4.85 -8.42
N TYR A 91 9.75 4.75 -9.67
CA TYR A 91 10.43 5.83 -10.39
C TYR A 91 11.78 6.24 -9.78
N LEU A 92 12.48 5.28 -9.15
CA LEU A 92 13.80 5.46 -8.56
C LEU A 92 14.85 4.60 -9.29
N PRO A 93 15.14 4.85 -10.59
CA PRO A 93 16.05 4.02 -11.38
C PRO A 93 17.49 4.04 -10.84
N ALA A 94 17.90 5.11 -10.15
CA ALA A 94 19.22 5.18 -9.51
C ALA A 94 19.42 4.14 -8.40
N ARG A 95 18.33 3.54 -7.88
CA ARG A 95 18.35 2.47 -6.88
C ARG A 95 18.23 1.07 -7.51
N TYR A 96 18.07 0.98 -8.82
CA TYR A 96 17.92 -0.29 -9.54
C TYR A 96 19.29 -0.87 -9.89
N MET A 97 19.50 -2.15 -9.53
CA MET A 97 20.64 -2.93 -9.99
C MET A 97 20.19 -4.34 -10.33
N PHE A 98 20.46 -4.78 -11.56
CA PHE A 98 20.06 -6.12 -12.00
C PHE A 98 21.03 -7.18 -11.48
N HIS A 99 20.48 -8.23 -10.88
CA HIS A 99 21.24 -9.42 -10.47
C HIS A 99 20.58 -10.67 -11.07
N GLU A 100 21.33 -11.42 -11.89
CA GLU A 100 20.82 -12.63 -12.55
C GLU A 100 20.39 -13.70 -11.53
N LYS A 101 21.16 -13.87 -10.45
CA LYS A 101 20.82 -14.80 -9.36
C LYS A 101 19.45 -14.49 -8.72
N ASP A 102 19.16 -13.22 -8.48
CA ASP A 102 17.86 -12.80 -7.93
C ASP A 102 16.71 -13.16 -8.88
N TRP A 103 16.92 -13.01 -10.19
CA TRP A 103 15.97 -13.41 -11.22
C TRP A 103 15.72 -14.93 -11.26
N GLU A 104 16.76 -15.74 -11.15
CA GLU A 104 16.63 -17.21 -11.08
C GLU A 104 15.77 -17.66 -9.90
N PHE A 105 16.01 -17.07 -8.72
CA PHE A 105 15.20 -17.33 -7.54
C PHE A 105 13.77 -16.80 -7.68
N TYR A 106 13.58 -15.67 -8.39
CA TYR A 106 12.25 -15.16 -8.69
C TYR A 106 11.42 -16.12 -9.53
N ILE A 107 12.01 -16.71 -10.57
CA ILE A 107 11.38 -17.79 -11.34
C ILE A 107 11.10 -18.99 -10.44
N LYS A 108 12.08 -19.43 -9.64
CA LYS A 108 11.96 -20.61 -8.79
C LYS A 108 10.78 -20.50 -7.82
N VAL A 109 10.63 -19.36 -7.14
CA VAL A 109 9.53 -19.15 -6.20
C VAL A 109 8.19 -19.00 -6.93
N ASN A 110 8.14 -18.30 -8.07
CA ASN A 110 6.91 -18.23 -8.88
C ASN A 110 6.45 -19.63 -9.36
N LYS A 111 7.39 -20.53 -9.71
CA LYS A 111 7.08 -21.93 -10.02
C LYS A 111 6.51 -22.68 -8.82
N LYS A 112 7.03 -22.45 -7.60
CA LYS A 112 6.43 -23.04 -6.38
C LYS A 112 4.98 -22.60 -6.19
N PHE A 113 4.66 -21.32 -6.41
CA PHE A 113 3.29 -20.82 -6.38
C PHE A 113 2.40 -21.51 -7.42
N ALA A 114 2.85 -21.55 -8.68
CA ALA A 114 2.08 -22.19 -9.74
C ALA A 114 1.84 -23.69 -9.47
N ASN A 115 2.87 -24.43 -9.04
CA ASN A 115 2.76 -25.84 -8.71
C ASN A 115 1.81 -26.08 -7.52
N GLN A 116 1.90 -25.24 -6.48
CA GLN A 116 1.02 -25.33 -5.31
C GLN A 116 -0.44 -25.16 -5.73
N ILE A 117 -0.76 -24.12 -6.50
CA ILE A 117 -2.13 -23.87 -7.01
C ILE A 117 -2.61 -25.03 -7.89
N PHE A 118 -1.77 -25.47 -8.83
CA PHE A 118 -2.10 -26.58 -9.75
C PHE A 118 -2.48 -27.87 -9.01
N SER A 119 -1.85 -28.15 -7.87
CA SER A 119 -2.10 -29.39 -7.12
C SER A 119 -3.51 -29.56 -6.53
N PHE A 120 -4.31 -28.49 -6.43
CA PHE A 120 -5.64 -28.55 -5.79
C PHE A 120 -6.74 -27.75 -6.47
N VAL A 121 -6.40 -26.94 -7.49
CA VAL A 121 -7.38 -26.12 -8.18
C VAL A 121 -8.41 -27.01 -8.88
N LYS A 122 -9.69 -26.65 -8.74
CA LYS A 122 -10.83 -27.33 -9.36
C LYS A 122 -11.30 -26.54 -10.58
N PRO A 123 -11.98 -27.15 -11.57
CA PRO A 123 -12.40 -26.46 -12.80
C PRO A 123 -13.17 -25.14 -12.59
N ASP A 124 -14.02 -25.07 -11.56
CA ASP A 124 -14.85 -23.90 -11.26
C ASP A 124 -14.23 -22.93 -10.25
N ASP A 125 -12.95 -23.08 -9.89
CA ASP A 125 -12.27 -22.12 -9.03
C ASP A 125 -11.91 -20.85 -9.83
N VAL A 126 -11.91 -19.70 -9.15
CA VAL A 126 -11.31 -18.47 -9.68
C VAL A 126 -10.00 -18.22 -8.98
N ILE A 127 -8.95 -17.97 -9.76
CA ILE A 127 -7.61 -17.71 -9.25
C ILE A 127 -7.36 -16.22 -9.31
N TRP A 128 -7.00 -15.60 -8.20
CA TRP A 128 -6.69 -14.18 -8.14
C TRP A 128 -5.31 -13.94 -7.54
N ILE A 129 -4.36 -13.60 -8.41
CA ILE A 129 -2.95 -13.42 -8.12
C ILE A 129 -2.68 -11.95 -7.76
N GLN A 130 -1.92 -11.74 -6.70
CA GLN A 130 -1.70 -10.42 -6.13
C GLN A 130 -0.23 -10.01 -6.27
N ASP A 131 -0.05 -8.87 -6.90
CA ASP A 131 1.11 -7.98 -6.80
C ASP A 131 2.41 -8.43 -7.50
N TYR A 132 3.36 -7.50 -7.57
CA TYR A 132 4.61 -7.59 -8.32
C TYR A 132 5.52 -8.78 -7.97
N HIS A 133 5.29 -9.45 -6.85
CA HIS A 133 6.04 -10.63 -6.45
C HIS A 133 5.70 -11.87 -7.30
N LEU A 134 4.53 -11.87 -7.95
CA LEU A 134 3.95 -13.06 -8.58
C LEU A 134 3.63 -12.86 -10.07
N MET A 135 4.35 -11.95 -10.74
CA MET A 135 4.06 -11.58 -12.14
C MET A 135 4.20 -12.75 -13.12
N LEU A 136 4.91 -13.82 -12.79
CA LEU A 136 5.08 -14.99 -13.68
C LEU A 136 4.04 -16.08 -13.44
N VAL A 137 3.36 -16.07 -12.30
CA VAL A 137 2.41 -17.12 -11.93
C VAL A 137 1.29 -17.31 -12.96
N PRO A 138 0.67 -16.27 -13.56
CA PRO A 138 -0.42 -16.47 -14.50
C PRO A 138 0.00 -17.34 -15.70
N SER A 139 1.11 -17.01 -16.36
CA SER A 139 1.58 -17.79 -17.52
C SER A 139 2.11 -19.17 -17.16
N LEU A 140 2.68 -19.33 -15.96
CA LEU A 140 3.10 -20.64 -15.45
C LEU A 140 1.89 -21.58 -15.24
N LEU A 141 0.76 -21.05 -14.74
CA LEU A 141 -0.48 -21.82 -14.61
C LEU A 141 -1.04 -22.22 -15.98
N ARG A 142 -1.06 -21.31 -16.96
CA ARG A 142 -1.48 -21.63 -18.33
C ARG A 142 -0.62 -22.74 -18.95
N LYS A 143 0.70 -22.69 -18.78
CA LYS A 143 1.64 -23.73 -19.24
C LYS A 143 1.41 -25.09 -18.55
N ALA A 144 0.91 -25.09 -17.32
CA ALA A 144 0.52 -26.30 -16.60
C ALA A 144 -0.86 -26.84 -17.03
N GLY A 145 -1.57 -26.20 -17.97
CA GLY A 145 -2.87 -26.62 -18.46
C GLY A 145 -4.06 -26.10 -17.65
N VAL A 146 -3.85 -25.13 -16.75
CA VAL A 146 -4.93 -24.52 -15.97
C VAL A 146 -5.81 -23.65 -16.86
N LYS A 147 -7.11 -23.99 -16.94
CA LYS A 147 -8.12 -23.29 -17.76
C LYS A 147 -9.03 -22.35 -16.97
N ASN A 148 -8.87 -22.30 -15.64
CA ASN A 148 -9.62 -21.43 -14.75
C ASN A 148 -9.54 -19.96 -15.15
N LYS A 149 -10.51 -19.16 -14.70
CA LYS A 149 -10.41 -17.70 -14.75
C LYS A 149 -9.28 -17.23 -13.84
N ILE A 150 -8.35 -16.46 -14.41
CA ILE A 150 -7.17 -15.93 -13.71
C ILE A 150 -7.21 -14.41 -13.72
N GLY A 151 -7.35 -13.81 -12.54
CA GLY A 151 -7.11 -12.39 -12.33
C GLY A 151 -5.70 -12.14 -11.82
N PHE A 152 -5.10 -11.02 -12.24
CA PHE A 152 -3.91 -10.45 -11.64
C PHE A 152 -4.21 -9.01 -11.22
N PHE A 153 -3.75 -8.57 -10.04
CA PHE A 153 -3.86 -7.17 -9.64
C PHE A 153 -2.51 -6.60 -9.17
N MET A 154 -2.09 -5.48 -9.77
CA MET A 154 -0.85 -4.76 -9.41
C MET A 154 -1.14 -3.69 -8.35
N HIS A 155 -0.55 -3.83 -7.14
CA HIS A 155 -0.81 -2.90 -6.02
C HIS A 155 0.18 -1.73 -5.94
N ILE A 156 1.27 -1.80 -6.69
CA ILE A 156 2.25 -0.73 -6.82
C ILE A 156 2.04 0.03 -8.14
N PRO A 157 2.64 1.20 -8.34
CA PRO A 157 2.56 1.89 -9.63
C PRO A 157 3.11 1.00 -10.74
N PHE A 158 2.55 1.10 -11.95
CA PHE A 158 3.18 0.55 -13.14
C PHE A 158 3.95 1.66 -13.87
N PRO A 159 5.27 1.51 -14.06
CA PRO A 159 6.09 2.56 -14.65
C PRO A 159 5.83 2.71 -16.14
N ASN A 160 6.10 3.89 -16.68
CA ASN A 160 6.08 4.11 -18.12
C ASN A 160 7.15 3.25 -18.84
N TYR A 161 7.06 3.17 -20.17
CA TYR A 161 7.97 2.32 -20.95
C TYR A 161 9.44 2.68 -20.78
N GLU A 162 9.78 3.96 -20.62
CA GLU A 162 11.17 4.42 -20.51
C GLU A 162 11.86 3.90 -19.25
N LEU A 163 11.13 3.81 -18.14
CA LEU A 163 11.62 3.17 -16.92
C LEU A 163 11.54 1.65 -17.02
N PHE A 164 10.43 1.11 -17.53
CA PHE A 164 10.23 -0.33 -17.64
C PHE A 164 11.26 -1.02 -18.54
N ARG A 165 11.70 -0.35 -19.62
CA ARG A 165 12.67 -0.92 -20.58
C ARG A 165 14.06 -1.18 -19.97
N VAL A 166 14.37 -0.54 -18.83
CA VAL A 166 15.61 -0.76 -18.08
C VAL A 166 15.74 -2.21 -17.59
N ILE A 167 14.61 -2.90 -17.35
CA ILE A 167 14.63 -4.29 -16.86
C ILE A 167 15.10 -5.24 -17.98
N PRO A 168 16.20 -6.00 -17.79
CA PRO A 168 16.67 -6.95 -18.80
C PRO A 168 15.62 -8.03 -19.11
N LYS A 169 14.93 -8.54 -18.08
CA LYS A 169 13.93 -9.61 -18.17
C LYS A 169 12.49 -9.11 -18.40
N ARG A 170 12.32 -7.86 -18.84
CA ARG A 170 11.01 -7.21 -19.07
C ARG A 170 10.03 -8.01 -19.90
N LYS A 171 10.50 -8.69 -20.96
CA LYS A 171 9.64 -9.50 -21.85
C LYS A 171 9.00 -10.64 -21.06
N ALA A 172 9.78 -11.37 -20.27
CA ALA A 172 9.29 -12.47 -19.45
C ALA A 172 8.30 -12.01 -18.37
N LEU A 173 8.48 -10.81 -17.80
CA LEU A 173 7.53 -10.22 -16.85
C LEU A 173 6.18 -9.90 -17.51
N LEU A 174 6.20 -9.28 -18.69
CA LEU A 174 4.97 -8.99 -19.45
C LEU A 174 4.27 -10.29 -19.88
N GLU A 175 4.99 -11.24 -20.49
CA GLU A 175 4.44 -12.55 -20.86
C GLU A 175 3.91 -13.33 -19.64
N GLY A 176 4.55 -13.14 -18.48
CA GLY A 176 4.07 -13.62 -17.19
C GLY A 176 2.64 -13.17 -16.90
N LEU A 177 2.40 -11.86 -16.99
CA LEU A 177 1.12 -11.23 -16.72
C LEU A 177 0.06 -11.60 -17.77
N LEU A 178 0.44 -11.70 -19.04
CA LEU A 178 -0.46 -12.06 -20.15
C LEU A 178 -1.04 -13.49 -20.04
N GLY A 179 -0.63 -14.29 -19.06
CA GLY A 179 -1.32 -15.53 -18.71
C GLY A 179 -2.67 -15.32 -18.01
N ALA A 180 -2.94 -14.13 -17.46
CA ALA A 180 -4.22 -13.78 -16.85
C ALA A 180 -5.30 -13.55 -17.91
N ASP A 181 -6.56 -13.50 -17.46
CA ASP A 181 -7.72 -13.08 -18.25
C ASP A 181 -8.13 -11.64 -17.89
N VAL A 182 -7.82 -11.19 -16.66
CA VAL A 182 -8.02 -9.80 -16.21
C VAL A 182 -6.75 -9.31 -15.50
N ILE A 183 -6.23 -8.15 -15.87
CA ILE A 183 -5.04 -7.50 -15.26
C ILE A 183 -5.43 -6.12 -14.73
N GLY A 184 -5.62 -6.01 -13.42
CA GLY A 184 -6.07 -4.78 -12.76
C GLY A 184 -4.95 -3.88 -12.27
N PHE A 185 -5.20 -2.57 -12.33
CA PHE A 185 -4.35 -1.51 -11.77
C PHE A 185 -5.18 -0.55 -10.91
N HIS A 186 -4.52 0.23 -10.06
CA HIS A 186 -5.22 1.24 -9.25
C HIS A 186 -5.73 2.43 -10.05
N THR A 187 -4.96 2.89 -11.05
CA THR A 187 -5.30 4.10 -11.81
C THR A 187 -5.22 3.87 -13.31
N GLU A 188 -5.93 4.71 -14.07
CA GLU A 188 -5.87 4.68 -15.53
C GLU A 188 -4.47 4.98 -16.06
N SER A 189 -3.69 5.82 -15.36
CA SER A 189 -2.31 6.11 -15.73
C SER A 189 -1.46 4.84 -15.75
N TYR A 190 -1.55 4.01 -14.71
CA TYR A 190 -0.79 2.76 -14.62
C TYR A 190 -1.27 1.71 -15.63
N GLN A 191 -2.59 1.62 -15.84
CA GLN A 191 -3.19 0.81 -16.88
C GLN A 191 -2.65 1.18 -18.27
N LYS A 192 -2.67 2.47 -18.63
CA LYS A 192 -2.15 2.98 -19.91
C LYS A 192 -0.66 2.72 -20.06
N HIS A 193 0.14 2.88 -19.00
CA HIS A 193 1.56 2.52 -19.02
C HIS A 193 1.80 1.03 -19.30
N PHE A 194 1.00 0.14 -18.68
CA PHE A 194 1.10 -1.30 -18.93
C PHE A 194 0.75 -1.65 -20.38
N LEU A 195 -0.39 -1.14 -20.89
CA LEU A 195 -0.79 -1.34 -22.29
C LEU A 195 0.31 -0.87 -23.25
N GLU A 196 0.92 0.29 -22.98
CA GLU A 196 2.02 0.81 -23.79
C GLU A 196 3.27 -0.09 -23.73
N CYS A 197 3.58 -0.63 -22.56
CA CYS A 197 4.70 -1.56 -22.41
C CYS A 197 4.47 -2.86 -23.19
N VAL A 198 3.26 -3.40 -23.17
CA VAL A 198 2.88 -4.59 -23.97
C VAL A 198 2.97 -4.27 -25.46
N ARG A 199 2.33 -3.17 -25.89
CA ARG A 199 2.30 -2.72 -27.29
C ARG A 199 3.70 -2.59 -27.88
N ARG A 200 4.64 -1.98 -27.14
CA ARG A 200 6.02 -1.77 -27.62
C ARG A 200 6.91 -3.00 -27.55
N LYS A 201 6.66 -3.93 -26.60
CA LYS A 201 7.63 -5.00 -26.30
C LYS A 201 7.20 -6.41 -26.72
N ILE A 202 5.91 -6.69 -26.78
CA ILE A 202 5.36 -8.00 -27.15
C ILE A 202 4.98 -7.98 -28.62
N ASN A 203 3.86 -7.33 -28.95
CA ASN A 203 3.39 -7.16 -30.33
C ASN A 203 2.42 -5.98 -30.41
N MET A 204 2.56 -5.14 -31.42
CA MET A 204 1.77 -3.91 -31.56
C MET A 204 0.33 -4.17 -32.01
N SER A 205 0.09 -5.19 -32.84
CA SER A 205 -1.23 -5.48 -33.43
C SER A 205 -2.23 -6.10 -32.46
N GLU A 206 -1.79 -6.37 -31.23
CA GLU A 206 -2.54 -7.13 -30.22
C GLU A 206 -3.19 -6.24 -29.16
N VAL A 207 -2.91 -4.93 -29.12
CA VAL A 207 -3.38 -4.05 -28.05
C VAL A 207 -4.44 -3.08 -28.55
N ASP A 208 -5.67 -3.21 -28.04
CA ASP A 208 -6.75 -2.25 -28.22
C ASP A 208 -6.70 -1.21 -27.09
N MET A 209 -6.12 -0.05 -27.41
CA MET A 209 -5.98 1.07 -26.46
C MET A 209 -7.32 1.77 -26.16
N ILE A 210 -8.34 1.60 -27.00
CA ILE A 210 -9.63 2.28 -26.83
C ILE A 210 -10.46 1.50 -25.83
N ASN A 211 -10.53 0.18 -26.00
CA ASN A 211 -11.29 -0.70 -25.12
C ASN A 211 -10.47 -1.25 -23.94
N ASN A 212 -9.16 -0.94 -23.88
CA ASN A 212 -8.22 -1.43 -22.88
C ASN A 212 -8.12 -2.97 -22.84
N HIS A 213 -8.09 -3.59 -24.02
CA HIS A 213 -7.99 -5.05 -24.17
C HIS A 213 -6.67 -5.45 -24.83
N ILE A 214 -6.22 -6.67 -24.55
CA ILE A 214 -5.07 -7.30 -25.22
C ILE A 214 -5.50 -8.64 -25.82
N HIS A 215 -5.27 -8.83 -27.11
CA HIS A 215 -5.45 -10.10 -27.80
C HIS A 215 -4.15 -10.91 -27.76
N TYR A 216 -4.10 -11.97 -26.96
CA TYR A 216 -2.88 -12.76 -26.79
C TYR A 216 -3.20 -14.26 -26.74
N ASP A 217 -2.56 -15.05 -27.60
CA ASP A 217 -2.73 -16.51 -27.68
C ASP A 217 -4.21 -16.93 -27.82
N ASN A 218 -4.91 -16.33 -28.79
CA ASN A 218 -6.35 -16.51 -29.05
C ASN A 218 -7.28 -16.19 -27.87
N ARG A 219 -6.79 -15.46 -26.86
CA ARG A 219 -7.59 -14.97 -25.73
C ARG A 219 -7.67 -13.45 -25.77
N MET A 220 -8.76 -12.92 -25.25
CA MET A 220 -8.89 -11.51 -24.93
C MET A 220 -8.61 -11.34 -23.43
N ILE A 221 -7.74 -10.39 -23.11
CA ILE A 221 -7.37 -10.03 -21.74
C ILE A 221 -7.93 -8.65 -21.47
N ASP A 222 -8.77 -8.52 -20.44
CA ASP A 222 -9.29 -7.24 -19.97
C ASP A 222 -8.27 -6.59 -19.02
N VAL A 223 -8.11 -5.27 -19.12
CA VAL A 223 -7.11 -4.53 -18.34
C VAL A 223 -7.80 -3.36 -17.64
N PRO A 224 -8.58 -3.56 -16.57
CA PRO A 224 -9.33 -2.48 -15.94
C PRO A 224 -8.47 -1.65 -14.95
N ALA A 225 -8.89 -0.40 -14.72
CA ALA A 225 -8.43 0.43 -13.61
C ALA A 225 -9.50 0.46 -12.50
N HIS A 226 -9.16 -0.11 -11.34
CA HIS A 226 -10.03 -0.15 -10.16
C HIS A 226 -9.22 0.17 -8.90
N PRO A 227 -9.35 1.38 -8.33
CA PRO A 227 -8.62 1.74 -7.12
C PRO A 227 -9.09 0.87 -5.95
N ILE A 228 -8.15 0.26 -5.23
CA ILE A 228 -8.47 -0.43 -3.98
C ILE A 228 -8.97 0.59 -2.95
N SER A 229 -9.66 0.14 -1.92
CA SER A 229 -10.13 1.03 -0.87
C SER A 229 -10.07 0.35 0.49
N VAL A 230 -10.68 0.96 1.49
CA VAL A 230 -10.74 0.46 2.86
C VAL A 230 -12.11 -0.04 3.24
N ASP A 231 -12.17 -0.80 4.33
CA ASP A 231 -13.43 -1.10 5.01
C ASP A 231 -13.86 0.16 5.78
N PHE A 232 -14.67 0.99 5.11
CA PHE A 232 -15.15 2.27 5.64
C PHE A 232 -15.91 2.07 6.95
N ASP A 233 -16.86 1.14 6.98
CA ASP A 233 -17.73 0.92 8.13
C ASP A 233 -16.95 0.40 9.34
N LEU A 234 -15.95 -0.48 9.13
CA LEU A 234 -15.08 -0.92 10.23
C LEU A 234 -14.33 0.26 10.88
N ILE A 235 -13.78 1.17 10.08
CA ILE A 235 -13.03 2.33 10.58
C ILE A 235 -13.98 3.34 11.25
N ASP A 236 -15.10 3.68 10.61
CA ASP A 236 -16.09 4.61 11.14
C ASP A 236 -16.68 4.11 12.46
N ASN A 237 -17.08 2.84 12.54
CA ASN A 237 -17.58 2.24 13.77
C ASN A 237 -16.51 2.19 14.87
N THR A 238 -15.24 1.95 14.52
CA THR A 238 -14.14 1.96 15.48
C THR A 238 -13.92 3.37 16.03
N ALA A 239 -13.92 4.40 15.17
CA ALA A 239 -13.80 5.79 15.57
C ALA A 239 -14.92 6.26 16.52
N ARG A 240 -16.12 5.66 16.42
CA ARG A 240 -17.26 5.96 17.30
C ARG A 240 -17.18 5.32 18.70
N LYS A 241 -16.30 4.35 18.93
CA LYS A 241 -16.17 3.64 20.22
C LYS A 241 -15.79 4.58 21.36
N ASN A 242 -16.35 4.34 22.54
CA ASN A 242 -16.02 5.10 23.75
C ASN A 242 -14.55 4.96 24.15
N SER A 243 -13.93 3.79 23.93
CA SER A 243 -12.49 3.58 24.17
C SER A 243 -11.62 4.49 23.32
N VAL A 244 -11.96 4.64 22.02
CA VAL A 244 -11.27 5.55 21.09
C VAL A 244 -11.48 7.01 21.50
N LYS A 245 -12.72 7.42 21.79
CA LYS A 245 -13.01 8.80 22.25
C LYS A 245 -12.23 9.16 23.52
N TYR A 246 -12.10 8.22 24.47
CA TYR A 246 -11.30 8.40 25.67
C TYR A 246 -9.80 8.56 25.34
N LYS A 247 -9.26 7.70 24.47
CA LYS A 247 -7.87 7.80 23.99
C LYS A 247 -7.59 9.14 23.31
N VAL A 248 -8.49 9.61 22.43
CA VAL A 248 -8.37 10.91 21.76
C VAL A 248 -8.29 12.05 22.77
N LYS A 249 -9.18 12.09 23.77
CA LYS A 249 -9.13 13.09 24.85
C LYS A 249 -7.81 13.05 25.61
N LYS A 250 -7.34 11.85 25.95
CA LYS A 250 -6.05 11.65 26.63
C LYS A 250 -4.88 12.14 25.77
N LEU A 251 -4.85 11.82 24.48
CA LEU A 251 -3.82 12.27 23.55
C LEU A 251 -3.80 13.80 23.45
N ARG A 252 -4.96 14.44 23.24
CA ARG A 252 -5.07 15.91 23.18
C ARG A 252 -4.61 16.58 24.47
N SER A 253 -5.00 16.05 25.63
CA SER A 253 -4.55 16.55 26.93
C SER A 253 -3.05 16.34 27.17
N MET A 254 -2.48 15.24 26.68
CA MET A 254 -1.06 14.93 26.83
C MET A 254 -0.18 15.81 25.96
N PHE A 255 -0.59 16.07 24.72
CA PHE A 255 0.17 16.92 23.80
C PHE A 255 0.00 18.41 24.11
N ASN A 256 -1.17 18.82 24.60
CA ASN A 256 -1.47 20.18 25.06
C ASN A 256 -1.07 21.27 24.06
N VAL A 257 -1.42 21.06 22.79
CA VAL A 257 -1.20 21.98 21.67
C VAL A 257 -2.50 22.22 20.90
N ASP A 258 -2.57 23.36 20.23
CA ASP A 258 -3.73 23.79 19.45
C ASP A 258 -3.91 22.93 18.19
N ILE A 259 -2.81 22.61 17.51
CA ILE A 259 -2.79 22.00 16.18
C ILE A 259 -1.95 20.72 16.17
N ILE A 260 -2.53 19.64 15.66
CA ILE A 260 -1.88 18.33 15.51
C ILE A 260 -1.93 17.87 14.05
N GLY A 261 -0.79 17.75 13.40
CA GLY A 261 -0.67 17.03 12.12
C GLY A 261 -0.34 15.56 12.32
N ILE A 262 -0.70 14.70 11.37
CA ILE A 262 -0.32 13.28 11.39
C ILE A 262 0.25 12.79 10.05
N GLY A 263 1.28 11.95 10.14
CA GLY A 263 1.80 11.14 9.05
C GLY A 263 1.95 9.69 9.50
N VAL A 264 1.40 8.75 8.74
CA VAL A 264 1.48 7.31 9.04
C VAL A 264 2.00 6.59 7.82
N ASP A 265 3.16 5.96 7.95
CA ASP A 265 3.81 5.30 6.82
C ASP A 265 4.61 4.09 7.28
N ARG A 266 4.82 3.13 6.37
CA ARG A 266 5.97 2.24 6.54
C ARG A 266 7.24 3.08 6.36
N LEU A 267 8.28 2.79 7.13
CA LEU A 267 9.59 3.39 6.89
C LEU A 267 10.13 2.85 5.56
N ASP A 268 9.95 3.63 4.50
CA ASP A 268 10.19 3.27 3.12
C ASP A 268 10.52 4.55 2.33
N TYR A 269 11.56 4.51 1.52
CA TYR A 269 12.07 5.68 0.78
C TYR A 269 11.06 6.25 -0.24
N THR A 270 9.99 5.53 -0.54
CA THR A 270 8.89 6.00 -1.39
C THR A 270 7.94 6.97 -0.68
N LYS A 271 7.95 6.99 0.66
CA LYS A 271 6.93 7.68 1.47
C LYS A 271 7.20 9.15 1.74
N GLY A 272 8.37 9.64 1.35
CA GLY A 272 8.72 11.05 1.45
C GLY A 272 8.69 11.58 2.89
N ILE A 273 9.07 10.74 3.87
CA ILE A 273 9.06 11.11 5.30
C ILE A 273 10.13 12.17 5.57
N PHE A 274 11.29 12.07 4.93
CA PHE A 274 12.36 13.06 5.06
C PHE A 274 11.93 14.42 4.51
N GLU A 275 11.33 14.45 3.32
CA GLU A 275 10.77 15.64 2.67
C GLU A 275 9.67 16.27 3.53
N ARG A 276 8.81 15.44 4.12
CA ARG A 276 7.79 15.87 5.08
C ARG A 276 8.39 16.64 6.25
N LEU A 277 9.40 16.06 6.88
CA LEU A 277 10.07 16.65 8.05
C LEU A 277 10.74 17.99 7.68
N ASN A 278 11.40 18.06 6.52
CA ASN A 278 11.97 19.32 6.03
C ASN A 278 10.88 20.38 5.74
N GLY A 279 9.73 19.97 5.19
CA GLY A 279 8.57 20.84 5.01
C GLY A 279 8.02 21.40 6.33
N ILE A 280 7.93 20.56 7.37
CA ILE A 280 7.50 20.96 8.72
C ILE A 280 8.51 21.90 9.37
N GLU A 281 9.81 21.62 9.22
CA GLU A 281 10.85 22.53 9.69
C GLU A 281 10.71 23.90 9.04
N HIS A 282 10.58 23.93 7.71
CA HIS A 282 10.45 25.18 6.98
C HIS A 282 9.20 25.95 7.41
N PHE A 283 8.09 25.25 7.68
CA PHE A 283 6.89 25.84 8.28
C PHE A 283 7.18 26.49 9.64
N LEU A 284 7.87 25.80 10.55
CA LEU A 284 8.21 26.35 11.87
C LEU A 284 9.23 27.49 11.80
N ASP A 285 10.11 27.51 10.81
CA ASP A 285 11.02 28.62 10.55
C ASP A 285 10.29 29.87 10.06
N THR A 286 9.37 29.69 9.11
CA THR A 286 8.66 30.80 8.42
C THR A 286 7.43 31.30 9.18
N HIS A 287 6.86 30.47 10.07
CA HIS A 287 5.69 30.79 10.88
C HIS A 287 5.97 30.60 12.38
N PRO A 288 6.82 31.45 13.00
CA PRO A 288 7.19 31.34 14.39
C PRO A 288 6.00 31.42 15.37
N GLU A 289 4.87 31.99 14.95
CA GLU A 289 3.63 32.09 15.72
C GLU A 289 2.99 30.74 16.09
N TYR A 290 3.35 29.66 15.38
CA TYR A 290 2.88 28.29 15.67
C TYR A 290 3.84 27.47 16.54
N ARG A 291 5.02 28.02 16.89
CA ARG A 291 5.93 27.35 17.83
C ARG A 291 5.28 27.29 19.22
N GLY A 292 5.26 26.11 19.84
CA GLY A 292 4.53 25.86 21.10
C GLY A 292 3.04 25.54 20.92
N LYS A 293 2.47 25.75 19.72
CA LYS A 293 1.04 25.52 19.42
C LYS A 293 0.81 24.39 18.42
N PHE A 294 1.86 23.92 17.78
CA PHE A 294 1.84 22.91 16.73
C PHE A 294 2.59 21.66 17.15
N MET A 295 2.05 20.49 16.80
CA MET A 295 2.77 19.22 16.87
C MET A 295 2.50 18.38 15.62
N PHE A 296 3.49 17.63 15.18
CA PHE A 296 3.36 16.63 14.14
C PHE A 296 3.65 15.24 14.68
N ILE A 297 2.70 14.32 14.49
CA ILE A 297 2.83 12.91 14.89
C ILE A 297 3.27 12.11 13.66
N GLN A 298 4.50 11.60 13.68
CA GLN A 298 5.01 10.68 12.66
C GLN A 298 5.01 9.25 13.19
N ILE A 299 4.11 8.41 12.70
CA ILE A 299 4.13 6.96 12.95
C ILE A 299 4.86 6.30 11.78
N ALA A 300 6.00 5.67 12.07
CA ALA A 300 6.82 4.96 11.10
C ALA A 300 6.87 3.46 11.44
N VAL A 301 6.19 2.64 10.64
CA VAL A 301 6.15 1.19 10.85
C VAL A 301 7.45 0.56 10.30
N PRO A 302 8.22 -0.19 11.13
CA PRO A 302 9.42 -0.88 10.67
C PRO A 302 9.16 -1.76 9.44
N SER A 303 9.99 -1.64 8.41
CA SER A 303 9.81 -2.37 7.15
C SER A 303 11.17 -2.71 6.54
N ARG A 304 11.34 -3.97 6.11
CA ARG A 304 12.51 -4.44 5.32
C ARG A 304 13.87 -4.04 5.92
N THR A 305 13.99 -4.14 7.24
CA THR A 305 15.15 -3.64 8.02
C THR A 305 16.50 -4.29 7.70
N LYS A 306 16.51 -5.41 6.97
CA LYS A 306 17.73 -6.08 6.49
C LYS A 306 18.32 -5.46 5.22
N ILE A 307 17.57 -4.58 4.53
CA ILE A 307 17.99 -3.95 3.29
C ILE A 307 18.71 -2.63 3.61
N ILE A 308 19.92 -2.43 3.06
CA ILE A 308 20.79 -1.29 3.39
C ILE A 308 20.14 0.06 3.08
N GLU A 309 19.37 0.16 1.99
CA GLU A 309 18.67 1.39 1.61
C GLU A 309 17.60 1.78 2.64
N TYR A 310 16.98 0.80 3.31
CA TYR A 310 16.01 1.04 4.38
C TYR A 310 16.68 1.49 5.68
N GLN A 311 17.90 1.03 5.94
CA GLN A 311 18.70 1.49 7.08
C GLN A 311 19.18 2.94 6.87
N LYS A 312 19.55 3.31 5.64
CA LYS A 312 19.94 4.68 5.29
C LYS A 312 18.81 5.69 5.51
N ILE A 313 17.63 5.43 4.94
CA ILE A 313 16.46 6.32 5.14
C ILE A 313 16.06 6.39 6.62
N LYS A 314 16.26 5.31 7.40
CA LYS A 314 16.06 5.37 8.85
C LYS A 314 16.98 6.41 9.49
N GLY A 315 18.27 6.36 9.17
CA GLY A 315 19.24 7.33 9.67
C GLY A 315 18.87 8.76 9.31
N GLU A 316 18.52 9.01 8.04
CA GLU A 316 18.10 10.33 7.55
C GLU A 316 16.86 10.86 8.29
N VAL A 317 15.86 10.01 8.53
CA VAL A 317 14.64 10.37 9.27
C VAL A 317 14.94 10.61 10.74
N ASP A 318 15.70 9.73 11.40
CA ASP A 318 16.05 9.89 12.82
C ASP A 318 16.85 11.18 13.04
N GLU A 319 17.81 11.48 12.16
CA GLU A 319 18.59 12.72 12.19
C GLU A 319 17.70 13.95 12.00
N ALA A 320 16.81 13.94 11.00
CA ALA A 320 15.87 15.04 10.77
C ALA A 320 14.96 15.28 11.98
N VAL A 321 14.42 14.23 12.60
CA VAL A 321 13.62 14.34 13.83
C VAL A 321 14.44 14.96 14.96
N GLY A 322 15.66 14.46 15.21
CA GLY A 322 16.54 14.98 16.25
C GLY A 322 16.91 16.45 16.03
N ARG A 323 17.20 16.81 14.78
CA ARG A 323 17.56 18.17 14.36
C ARG A 323 16.40 19.15 14.55
N ILE A 324 15.18 18.80 14.12
CA ILE A 324 13.98 19.63 14.28
C ILE A 324 13.63 19.80 15.75
N ASN A 325 13.58 18.70 16.50
CA ASN A 325 13.24 18.76 17.93
C ASN A 325 14.32 19.53 18.71
N GLY A 326 15.61 19.35 18.41
CA GLY A 326 16.70 20.10 19.04
C GLY A 326 16.64 21.60 18.75
N LYS A 327 16.18 22.00 17.55
CA LYS A 327 16.08 23.40 17.13
C LYS A 327 14.90 24.13 17.75
N PHE A 328 13.74 23.49 17.90
CA PHE A 328 12.50 24.19 18.28
C PHE A 328 11.92 23.82 19.65
N SER A 329 12.22 22.67 20.24
CA SER A 329 11.58 22.25 21.51
C SER A 329 11.81 23.26 22.63
N LYS A 330 10.79 23.49 23.46
CA LYS A 330 10.81 24.40 24.62
C LYS A 330 9.85 23.90 25.69
N ASP A 331 10.19 24.07 26.96
CA ASP A 331 9.26 23.96 28.11
C ASP A 331 8.24 22.80 28.05
N GLY A 332 8.74 21.57 27.85
CA GLY A 332 7.88 20.37 27.78
C GLY A 332 7.13 20.15 26.45
N TRP A 333 7.26 21.07 25.49
CA TRP A 333 6.76 20.93 24.13
C TRP A 333 7.86 20.48 23.15
N SER A 334 7.51 19.54 22.26
CA SER A 334 8.34 19.11 21.15
C SER A 334 7.52 19.09 19.86
N PRO A 335 8.01 19.65 18.74
CA PRO A 335 7.22 19.75 17.52
C PRO A 335 6.98 18.39 16.84
N ILE A 336 7.87 17.41 17.00
CA ILE A 336 7.74 16.10 16.33
C ILE A 336 7.62 14.98 17.37
N ALA A 337 6.47 14.31 17.38
CA ALA A 337 6.27 13.04 18.08
C ALA A 337 6.53 11.88 17.09
N TYR A 338 7.71 11.27 17.18
CA TYR A 338 8.12 10.17 16.30
C TYR A 338 7.94 8.81 16.97
N ILE A 339 7.10 7.95 16.36
CA ILE A 339 6.77 6.60 16.85
C ILE A 339 7.28 5.58 15.84
N TYR A 340 8.40 4.93 16.14
CA TYR A 340 8.94 3.84 15.33
C TYR A 340 8.41 2.47 15.80
N ASN A 341 7.13 2.22 15.56
CA ASN A 341 6.48 0.97 15.96
C ASN A 341 5.20 0.70 15.14
N SER A 342 4.74 -0.55 15.13
CA SER A 342 3.39 -0.88 14.69
C SER A 342 2.38 -0.62 15.80
N LEU A 343 1.32 0.12 15.51
CA LEU A 343 0.18 0.28 16.41
C LEU A 343 -0.89 -0.77 16.11
N ASN A 344 -1.67 -1.15 17.14
CA ASN A 344 -2.90 -1.88 16.87
C ASN A 344 -3.92 -0.97 16.18
N PHE A 345 -4.91 -1.58 15.54
CA PHE A 345 -5.87 -0.86 14.71
C PHE A 345 -6.66 0.22 15.47
N GLU A 346 -7.10 -0.07 16.71
CA GLU A 346 -7.87 0.89 17.51
C GLU A 346 -7.02 2.10 17.95
N ASP A 347 -5.75 1.87 18.31
CA ASP A 347 -4.83 2.94 18.64
C ASP A 347 -4.54 3.81 17.41
N LEU A 348 -4.32 3.20 16.25
CA LEU A 348 -4.11 3.93 14.99
C LEU A 348 -5.31 4.82 14.65
N VAL A 349 -6.54 4.29 14.75
CA VAL A 349 -7.76 5.08 14.55
C VAL A 349 -7.87 6.23 15.55
N SER A 350 -7.43 6.02 16.79
CA SER A 350 -7.40 7.09 17.81
C SER A 350 -6.43 8.21 17.43
N TYR A 351 -5.29 7.90 16.82
CA TYR A 351 -4.36 8.92 16.31
C TYR A 351 -4.94 9.68 15.11
N TYR A 352 -5.63 9.00 14.18
CA TYR A 352 -6.30 9.69 13.08
C TYR A 352 -7.39 10.65 13.57
N CYS A 353 -8.23 10.20 14.50
CA CYS A 353 -9.28 11.05 15.11
C CYS A 353 -8.70 12.21 15.92
N CYS A 354 -7.47 12.08 16.41
CA CYS A 354 -6.80 13.11 17.18
C CYS A 354 -6.24 14.24 16.31
N ALA A 355 -5.82 13.97 15.07
CA ALA A 355 -5.12 14.97 14.25
C ALA A 355 -6.08 15.99 13.61
N ASP A 356 -5.66 17.23 13.43
CA ASP A 356 -6.38 18.28 12.68
C ASP A 356 -6.17 18.16 11.17
N PHE A 357 -5.03 17.65 10.73
CA PHE A 357 -4.80 17.34 9.32
C PHE A 357 -3.90 16.11 9.14
N ALA A 358 -4.07 15.40 8.03
CA ALA A 358 -3.15 14.35 7.61
C ALA A 358 -2.24 14.88 6.48
N LEU A 359 -0.96 14.53 6.55
CA LEU A 359 0.06 14.94 5.59
C LEU A 359 0.67 13.71 4.90
N ILE A 360 0.29 13.48 3.64
CA ILE A 360 0.71 12.34 2.83
C ILE A 360 1.67 12.83 1.76
N THR A 361 2.97 12.59 1.93
CA THR A 361 4.05 13.18 1.12
C THR A 361 4.78 12.15 0.27
N SER A 362 4.14 11.02 -0.04
CA SER A 362 4.79 9.96 -0.81
C SER A 362 5.30 10.48 -2.15
N LEU A 363 6.57 10.20 -2.44
CA LEU A 363 7.25 10.58 -3.69
C LEU A 363 6.68 9.82 -4.89
N ARG A 364 6.26 8.58 -4.64
CA ARG A 364 5.46 7.76 -5.56
C ARG A 364 4.72 6.70 -4.74
N ASP A 365 3.45 6.49 -5.01
CA ASP A 365 2.66 5.45 -4.32
C ASP A 365 1.58 4.90 -5.25
N GLY A 366 1.33 3.58 -5.18
CA GLY A 366 0.33 2.94 -6.04
C GLY A 366 -1.08 3.45 -5.76
N LEU A 367 -1.39 3.78 -4.50
CA LEU A 367 -2.65 4.44 -4.16
C LEU A 367 -2.48 5.30 -2.90
N ASN A 368 -1.99 4.70 -1.82
CA ASN A 368 -2.00 5.22 -0.44
C ASN A 368 -3.36 5.05 0.28
N LEU A 369 -3.47 4.00 1.09
CA LEU A 369 -4.68 3.72 1.87
C LEU A 369 -4.78 4.54 3.15
N VAL A 370 -3.67 5.06 3.68
CA VAL A 370 -3.68 5.92 4.88
C VAL A 370 -4.53 7.17 4.64
N THR A 371 -4.51 7.71 3.41
CA THR A 371 -5.44 8.75 2.98
C THR A 371 -6.90 8.38 3.23
N LYS A 372 -7.32 7.19 2.78
CA LYS A 372 -8.70 6.71 2.89
C LYS A 372 -9.06 6.33 4.34
N GLU A 373 -8.10 5.77 5.09
CA GLU A 373 -8.25 5.46 6.51
C GLU A 373 -8.49 6.72 7.34
N TYR A 374 -7.71 7.78 7.07
CA TYR A 374 -7.90 9.07 7.72
C TYR A 374 -9.29 9.63 7.44
N ILE A 375 -9.71 9.71 6.17
CA ILE A 375 -11.05 10.18 5.79
C ILE A 375 -12.15 9.39 6.52
N ALA A 376 -12.08 8.05 6.47
CA ALA A 376 -13.06 7.18 7.12
C ALA A 376 -13.12 7.34 8.65
N SER A 377 -12.04 7.81 9.28
CA SER A 377 -12.00 8.04 10.73
C SER A 377 -12.61 9.39 11.18
N ARG A 378 -12.79 10.37 10.28
CA ARG A 378 -13.29 11.72 10.60
C ARG A 378 -14.81 11.79 10.82
N ILE A 379 -15.30 11.19 11.91
CA ILE A 379 -16.74 11.06 12.19
C ILE A 379 -17.50 12.38 12.39
N ASN A 380 -16.79 13.48 12.68
CA ASN A 380 -17.38 14.83 12.81
C ASN A 380 -17.31 15.63 11.49
N ASN A 381 -16.85 14.99 10.41
CA ASN A 381 -16.53 15.60 9.13
C ASN A 381 -15.56 16.79 9.28
N ASP A 382 -14.62 16.73 10.20
CA ASP A 382 -13.63 17.77 10.46
C ASP A 382 -12.24 17.37 9.91
N GLY A 383 -11.33 18.34 9.91
CA GLY A 383 -9.93 18.15 9.54
C GLY A 383 -9.64 18.19 8.05
N MET A 384 -8.35 18.29 7.74
CA MET A 384 -7.87 18.52 6.38
C MET A 384 -6.95 17.42 5.87
N LEU A 385 -6.96 17.22 4.56
CA LEU A 385 -6.07 16.30 3.87
C LEU A 385 -5.07 17.08 3.00
N ILE A 386 -3.79 16.90 3.28
CA ILE A 386 -2.69 17.34 2.43
C ILE A 386 -2.08 16.10 1.78
N LEU A 387 -2.07 16.04 0.45
CA LEU A 387 -1.68 14.84 -0.28
C LEU A 387 -0.76 15.16 -1.46
N SER A 388 0.24 14.30 -1.66
CA SER A 388 1.14 14.35 -2.81
C SER A 388 0.38 14.11 -4.10
N GLU A 389 0.69 14.88 -5.14
CA GLU A 389 0.17 14.67 -6.49
C GLU A 389 0.65 13.35 -7.13
N PHE A 390 1.65 12.68 -6.52
CA PHE A 390 2.28 11.46 -7.06
C PHE A 390 1.75 10.14 -6.47
N ILE A 391 0.61 10.16 -5.77
CA ILE A 391 -0.04 8.95 -5.23
C ILE A 391 -1.29 8.61 -6.03
N GLY A 392 -1.60 7.33 -6.24
CA GLY A 392 -2.81 6.98 -6.98
C GLY A 392 -4.11 7.54 -6.39
N ALA A 393 -4.18 7.77 -5.08
CA ALA A 393 -5.36 8.35 -4.44
C ALA A 393 -5.63 9.80 -4.88
N SER A 394 -4.64 10.55 -5.40
CA SER A 394 -4.88 11.92 -5.91
C SER A 394 -5.63 11.91 -7.25
N GLU A 395 -5.67 10.79 -7.98
CA GLU A 395 -6.50 10.65 -9.18
C GLU A 395 -7.99 10.41 -8.82
N GLU A 396 -8.28 9.91 -7.60
CA GLU A 396 -9.65 9.65 -7.11
C GLU A 396 -10.18 10.81 -6.23
N ILE A 397 -9.29 11.47 -5.49
CA ILE A 397 -9.59 12.51 -4.51
C ILE A 397 -9.32 13.88 -5.14
N ASP A 398 -10.38 14.49 -5.67
CA ASP A 398 -10.35 15.82 -6.31
C ASP A 398 -10.44 16.98 -5.30
N THR A 399 -10.82 16.71 -4.05
CA THR A 399 -10.87 17.69 -2.97
C THR A 399 -9.81 17.42 -1.91
N GLY A 400 -8.97 18.42 -1.63
CA GLY A 400 -7.84 18.34 -0.69
C GLY A 400 -6.80 19.40 -1.03
N ILE A 401 -5.69 19.42 -0.31
CA ILE A 401 -4.55 20.30 -0.63
C ILE A 401 -3.48 19.45 -1.29
N LEU A 402 -3.39 19.55 -2.62
CA LEU A 402 -2.34 18.90 -3.39
C LEU A 402 -1.00 19.58 -3.15
N ILE A 403 0.05 18.77 -3.00
CA ILE A 403 1.43 19.23 -2.88
C ILE A 403 2.34 18.49 -3.84
N ASN A 404 3.40 19.16 -4.24
CA ASN A 404 4.56 18.51 -4.80
C ASN A 404 5.56 18.27 -3.65
N PRO A 405 5.81 17.02 -3.21
CA PRO A 405 6.67 16.74 -2.05
C PRO A 405 8.15 17.10 -2.28
N PHE A 406 8.58 17.38 -3.51
CA PHE A 406 9.92 17.86 -3.80
C PHE A 406 10.08 19.36 -3.55
N ASP A 407 8.98 20.10 -3.38
CA ASP A 407 9.00 21.50 -2.99
C ASP A 407 8.65 21.66 -1.50
N VAL A 408 9.70 21.92 -0.70
CA VAL A 408 9.59 22.17 0.75
C VAL A 408 8.63 23.34 1.05
N ARG A 409 8.56 24.36 0.19
CA ARG A 409 7.64 25.50 0.36
C ARG A 409 6.20 25.09 0.08
N SER A 410 5.97 24.21 -0.89
CA SER A 410 4.65 23.62 -1.16
C SER A 410 4.09 22.93 0.08
N ILE A 411 4.91 22.13 0.78
CA ILE A 411 4.51 21.47 2.04
C ILE A 411 4.18 22.50 3.12
N SER A 412 5.07 23.47 3.35
CA SER A 412 4.86 24.52 4.37
C SER A 412 3.58 25.32 4.13
N ASN A 413 3.39 25.80 2.89
CA ASN A 413 2.21 26.57 2.49
C ASN A 413 0.92 25.74 2.63
N ALA A 414 0.99 24.44 2.33
CA ALA A 414 -0.15 23.54 2.49
C ALA A 414 -0.51 23.32 3.96
N ILE A 415 0.48 23.21 4.86
CA ILE A 415 0.25 23.15 6.31
C ILE A 415 -0.47 24.43 6.77
N LEU A 416 0.03 25.61 6.37
CA LEU A 416 -0.60 26.88 6.70
C LEU A 416 -2.04 26.97 6.18
N LYS A 417 -2.26 26.55 4.93
CA LYS A 417 -3.60 26.53 4.32
C LYS A 417 -4.54 25.59 5.07
N ALA A 418 -4.09 24.38 5.44
CA ALA A 418 -4.89 23.44 6.20
C ALA A 418 -5.33 24.03 7.54
N ILE A 419 -4.40 24.66 8.27
CA ILE A 419 -4.66 25.32 9.56
C ILE A 419 -5.65 26.48 9.43
N LYS A 420 -5.57 27.25 8.34
CA LYS A 420 -6.42 28.43 8.11
C LYS A 420 -7.76 28.11 7.45
N THR A 421 -8.00 26.85 7.06
CA THR A 421 -9.28 26.47 6.43
C THR A 421 -10.38 26.52 7.48
N SER A 422 -11.48 27.24 7.20
CA SER A 422 -12.60 27.39 8.14
C SER A 422 -13.31 26.07 8.40
N ASP A 423 -13.90 25.92 9.58
CA ASP A 423 -14.66 24.71 9.97
C ASP A 423 -15.77 24.35 8.98
N GLU A 424 -16.43 25.35 8.38
CA GLU A 424 -17.46 25.15 7.36
C GLU A 424 -16.88 24.49 6.10
N GLU A 425 -15.73 24.97 5.64
CA GLU A 425 -15.07 24.44 4.45
C GLU A 425 -14.47 23.05 4.72
N GLN A 426 -13.88 22.83 5.90
CA GLN A 426 -13.43 21.50 6.34
C GLN A 426 -14.59 20.50 6.31
N LYS A 427 -15.75 20.88 6.87
CA LYS A 427 -16.96 20.05 6.87
C LYS A 427 -17.49 19.74 5.48
N ARG A 428 -17.50 20.73 4.60
CA ARG A 428 -17.91 20.54 3.21
C ARG A 428 -17.02 19.53 2.50
N ILE A 429 -15.69 19.70 2.58
CA ILE A 429 -14.70 18.82 1.97
C ILE A 429 -14.80 17.41 2.55
N MET A 430 -14.73 17.26 3.87
CA MET A 430 -14.66 15.95 4.51
C MET A 430 -15.96 15.16 4.37
N THR A 431 -17.12 15.83 4.35
CA THR A 431 -18.42 15.17 4.08
C THR A 431 -18.43 14.53 2.70
N TYR A 432 -17.99 15.28 1.67
CA TYR A 432 -17.89 14.77 0.31
C TYR A 432 -16.92 13.58 0.21
N LEU A 433 -15.70 13.73 0.76
CA LEU A 433 -14.69 12.66 0.76
C LEU A 433 -15.17 11.40 1.46
N ARG A 434 -15.81 11.54 2.63
CA ARG A 434 -16.34 10.40 3.38
C ARG A 434 -17.44 9.68 2.61
N GLN A 435 -18.34 10.41 1.96
CA GLN A 435 -19.37 9.80 1.13
C GLN A 435 -18.74 9.02 -0.03
N HIS A 436 -17.75 9.61 -0.71
CA HIS A 436 -17.03 8.95 -1.79
C HIS A 436 -16.37 7.64 -1.34
N ILE A 437 -15.63 7.64 -0.23
CA ILE A 437 -14.95 6.42 0.28
C ILE A 437 -15.96 5.37 0.77
N LYS A 438 -17.10 5.81 1.34
CA LYS A 438 -18.17 4.90 1.76
C LYS A 438 -18.78 4.15 0.58
N GLU A 439 -19.05 4.85 -0.52
CA GLU A 439 -19.60 4.27 -1.75
C GLU A 439 -18.55 3.45 -2.52
N ASN A 440 -17.30 3.92 -2.56
CA ASN A 440 -16.17 3.27 -3.22
C ASN A 440 -15.27 2.56 -2.21
N ASN A 441 -15.89 1.70 -1.40
CA ASN A 441 -15.19 0.94 -0.37
C ASN A 441 -14.53 -0.34 -0.93
N VAL A 442 -13.82 -1.04 -0.05
CA VAL A 442 -13.03 -2.21 -0.44
C VAL A 442 -13.86 -3.37 -0.99
N TYR A 443 -15.12 -3.52 -0.56
CA TYR A 443 -16.02 -4.56 -1.04
C TYR A 443 -16.42 -4.30 -2.49
N LYS A 444 -16.74 -3.04 -2.83
CA LYS A 444 -17.00 -2.64 -4.22
C LYS A 444 -15.81 -2.88 -5.13
N TRP A 445 -14.58 -2.65 -4.66
CA TRP A 445 -13.37 -2.97 -5.42
C TRP A 445 -13.30 -4.47 -5.75
N VAL A 446 -13.54 -5.34 -4.77
CA VAL A 446 -13.52 -6.79 -4.98
C VAL A 446 -14.63 -7.22 -5.94
N ASP A 447 -15.86 -6.77 -5.71
CA ASP A 447 -16.99 -7.15 -6.55
C ASP A 447 -16.80 -6.67 -8.00
N SER A 448 -16.31 -5.43 -8.19
CA SER A 448 -16.02 -4.88 -9.51
C SER A 448 -14.96 -5.70 -10.25
N PHE A 449 -13.89 -6.12 -9.56
CA PHE A 449 -12.84 -6.92 -10.17
C PHE A 449 -13.31 -8.35 -10.47
N LEU A 450 -14.03 -8.99 -9.54
CA LEU A 450 -14.53 -10.36 -9.73
C LEU A 450 -15.63 -10.44 -10.80
N CYS A 451 -16.43 -9.39 -11.00
CA CYS A 451 -17.42 -9.34 -12.08
C CYS A 451 -16.78 -9.32 -13.49
N ARG A 452 -15.50 -8.97 -13.61
CA ARG A 452 -14.77 -9.03 -14.89
C ARG A 452 -14.24 -10.45 -15.21
N LEU A 453 -14.20 -11.35 -14.24
CA LEU A 453 -13.57 -12.68 -14.35
C LEU A 453 -14.50 -13.78 -14.85
#